data_AF-A0A7S3DM44-F1
#
_entry.id   AF-A0A7S3DM44-F1
#
_cell.length_a   1.000
_cell.length_b   1.000
_cell.length_c   1.000
_cell.angle_alpha   90.00
_cell.angle_beta   90.00
_cell.angle_gamma   90.00
#
_symmetry.space_group_name_H-M   'P 1'
#
loop_
_entity.id
_entity.type
_entity.pdbx_description
1 polymer ?
#
loop_
_entity_poly.entity_id
_entity_poly.type
_entity_poly.pdbx_seq_one_letter_code
_entity_poly.pdbx_strand_id
1 'polypeptide(L)'
;HGTDVFLKDMMEYQVFPRLRHISMVGSNFVTDKGLEYLSHHADYAAAASSSNHNTTDCGIQSINITYCRKTTYAGTFCLRDKFRQSLKVLRRQPAWLDGHFYTP
;
A
#
# COMPACT_ATOMS: atom_id res chain seq x y z
N HIS A 1 14.82 -7.69 2.01
CA HIS A 1 13.92 -8.77 2.46
C HIS A 1 13.06 -8.35 3.66
N GLY A 2 13.43 -7.31 4.43
CA GLY A 2 12.64 -6.91 5.61
C GLY A 2 11.35 -6.13 5.35
N THR A 3 11.26 -5.29 4.31
CA THR A 3 10.11 -4.38 4.16
C THR A 3 8.80 -5.10 3.82
N ASP A 4 8.78 -6.02 2.86
CA ASP A 4 7.56 -6.78 2.54
C ASP A 4 7.07 -7.63 3.72
N VAL A 5 8.00 -8.24 4.47
CA VAL A 5 7.68 -9.01 5.69
C VAL A 5 7.09 -8.10 6.76
N PHE A 6 7.70 -6.93 6.97
CA PHE A 6 7.13 -5.94 7.89
C PHE A 6 5.74 -5.49 7.46
N LEU A 7 5.50 -5.24 6.16
CA LEU A 7 4.17 -4.89 5.65
C LEU A 7 3.17 -6.03 5.87
N LYS A 8 3.58 -7.28 5.67
CA LYS A 8 2.76 -8.45 5.96
C LYS A 8 2.35 -8.47 7.43
N ASP A 9 3.32 -8.48 8.34
CA ASP A 9 3.07 -8.58 9.78
C ASP A 9 2.25 -7.39 10.28
N MET A 10 2.55 -6.19 9.80
CA MET A 10 1.82 -4.96 10.14
C MET A 10 0.34 -5.05 9.76
N MET A 11 0.03 -5.61 8.58
CA MET A 11 -1.34 -5.74 8.08
C MET A 11 -2.08 -6.93 8.72
N GLU A 12 -1.40 -8.06 8.89
CA GLU A 12 -1.96 -9.30 9.45
C GLU A 12 -2.29 -9.14 10.94
N TYR A 13 -1.41 -8.52 11.71
CA TYR A 13 -1.59 -8.32 13.16
C TYR A 13 -2.25 -6.98 13.51
N GLN A 14 -2.58 -6.14 12.53
CA GLN A 14 -3.19 -4.82 12.73
C GLN A 14 -2.48 -3.98 13.78
N VAL A 15 -1.14 -4.00 13.75
CA VAL A 15 -0.28 -3.37 14.76
C VAL A 15 -0.58 -1.87 14.92
N PHE A 16 -1.12 -1.24 13.87
CA PHE A 16 -1.47 0.18 13.84
C PHE A 16 -2.92 0.42 13.38
N PRO A 17 -3.92 0.31 14.27
CA PRO A 17 -5.35 0.45 13.94
C PRO A 17 -5.80 1.88 13.60
N ARG A 18 -4.86 2.83 13.50
CA ARG A 18 -5.10 4.23 13.11
C ARG A 18 -4.14 4.67 12.01
N LEU A 19 -3.50 3.73 11.32
CA LEU A 19 -2.51 4.03 10.31
C LEU A 19 -3.17 4.66 9.07
N ARG A 20 -2.86 5.93 8.83
CA ARG A 20 -3.42 6.68 7.68
C ARG A 20 -2.39 7.00 6.61
N HIS A 21 -1.11 6.92 6.95
CA HIS A 21 -0.02 7.38 6.08
C HIS A 21 1.11 6.35 6.10
N ILE A 22 1.49 5.89 4.90
CA ILE A 22 2.63 5.00 4.71
C ILE A 22 3.61 5.68 3.75
N SER A 23 4.86 5.80 4.18
CA SER A 23 5.95 6.31 3.34
C SER A 23 7.07 5.30 3.31
N MET A 24 7.43 4.87 2.11
CA MET A 24 8.50 3.90 1.84
C MET A 24 9.46 4.44 0.78
N VAL A 25 9.59 5.77 0.69
CA VAL A 25 10.40 6.45 -0.32
C VAL A 25 11.81 5.86 -0.39
N GLY A 26 12.24 5.47 -1.59
CA GLY A 26 13.57 4.89 -1.82
C GLY A 26 13.75 3.47 -1.28
N SER A 27 12.68 2.79 -0.85
CA SER A 27 12.80 1.41 -0.39
C SER A 27 13.16 0.47 -1.54
N ASN A 28 14.35 -0.11 -1.46
CA ASN A 28 14.85 -1.13 -2.40
C ASN A 28 14.31 -2.54 -2.12
N PHE A 29 13.44 -2.68 -1.12
CA PHE A 29 12.95 -3.96 -0.63
C PHE A 29 11.43 -4.07 -0.63
N VAL A 30 10.71 -3.00 -0.96
CA VAL A 30 9.28 -3.12 -1.24
C VAL A 30 9.07 -3.63 -2.65
N THR A 31 8.33 -4.72 -2.79
CA THR A 31 7.95 -5.30 -4.09
C THR A 31 6.44 -5.26 -4.28
N ASP A 32 5.95 -5.73 -5.42
CA ASP A 32 4.52 -5.88 -5.65
C ASP A 32 3.84 -6.79 -4.61
N LYS A 33 4.54 -7.77 -4.04
CA LYS A 33 4.02 -8.58 -2.92
C LYS A 33 3.79 -7.73 -1.66
N GLY A 34 4.70 -6.80 -1.38
CA GLY A 34 4.50 -5.83 -0.30
C GLY A 34 3.27 -4.96 -0.52
N LEU A 35 3.03 -4.53 -1.76
CA LEU A 35 1.82 -3.78 -2.14
C LEU A 35 0.56 -4.64 -2.05
N GLU A 36 0.65 -5.94 -2.35
CA GLU A 36 -0.44 -6.90 -2.21
C GLU A 36 -0.89 -7.03 -0.74
N TYR A 37 0.05 -7.13 0.21
CA TYR A 37 -0.29 -7.14 1.64
C TYR A 37 -1.01 -5.87 2.08
N LEU A 38 -0.56 -4.71 1.60
CA LEU A 38 -1.27 -3.45 1.84
C LEU A 38 -2.70 -3.51 1.28
N SER A 39 -2.87 -4.04 0.08
CA SER A 39 -4.18 -4.10 -0.59
C SER A 39 -5.20 -4.99 0.13
N HIS A 40 -4.76 -6.06 0.78
CA HIS A 40 -5.62 -6.93 1.59
C HIS A 40 -6.23 -6.22 2.81
N HIS A 41 -5.52 -5.26 3.39
CA HIS A 41 -6.04 -4.47 4.49
C HIS A 41 -7.17 -3.52 4.05
N ALA A 42 -7.18 -3.08 2.78
CA ALA A 42 -8.28 -2.29 2.24
C ALA A 42 -9.61 -3.06 2.27
N ASP A 43 -9.58 -4.34 1.90
CA ASP A 43 -10.76 -5.22 1.93
C ASP A 43 -11.25 -5.42 3.37
N TYR A 44 -10.33 -5.56 4.34
CA TYR A 44 -10.69 -5.66 5.76
C TYR A 44 -11.31 -4.37 6.29
N ALA A 45 -10.71 -3.21 6.04
CA ALA A 45 -11.23 -1.92 6.48
C ALA A 45 -12.60 -1.61 5.87
N ALA A 46 -12.82 -2.00 4.60
CA ALA A 46 -14.12 -1.91 3.95
C ALA A 46 -15.15 -2.83 4.60
N ALA A 47 -14.79 -4.09 4.89
CA ALA A 47 -15.67 -5.02 5.61
C ALA A 47 -16.01 -4.54 7.03
N ALA A 48 -15.02 -4.05 7.78
CA ALA A 48 -15.21 -3.50 9.11
C ALA A 48 -16.13 -2.27 9.11
N SER A 49 -16.01 -1.40 8.11
CA SER A 49 -16.89 -0.22 7.94
C SER A 49 -18.33 -0.58 7.56
N SER A 50 -18.55 -1.74 6.92
CA SER A 50 -19.89 -2.21 6.53
C SER A 50 -20.66 -2.88 7.68
N SER A 51 -19.95 -3.42 8.66
CA SER A 51 -20.55 -3.79 9.94
C SER A 51 -20.81 -2.51 10.73
N ASN A 52 -22.05 -2.25 11.14
CA ASN A 52 -22.54 -1.03 11.81
C ASN A 52 -21.87 -0.66 13.16
N HIS A 53 -20.59 -0.96 13.36
CA HIS A 53 -19.78 -0.36 14.37
C HIS A 53 -19.39 1.05 13.91
N ASN A 54 -19.47 2.01 14.83
CA ASN A 54 -19.03 3.40 14.70
C ASN A 54 -17.50 3.54 14.47
N THR A 55 -16.88 2.57 13.80
CA THR A 55 -15.47 2.51 13.45
C THR A 55 -15.20 3.46 12.29
N THR A 56 -14.96 4.72 12.65
CA THR A 56 -14.49 5.83 11.80
C THR A 56 -13.07 5.60 11.23
N ASP A 57 -12.66 4.35 11.02
CA ASP A 57 -11.35 4.07 10.46
C ASP A 57 -11.40 4.28 8.96
N CYS A 58 -10.99 5.47 8.53
CA CYS A 58 -10.98 5.88 7.12
C CYS A 58 -9.95 5.11 6.27
N GLY A 59 -9.33 4.05 6.80
CA GLY A 59 -8.25 3.31 6.19
C GLY A 59 -7.02 4.16 5.89
N ILE A 60 -6.08 3.57 5.16
CA ILE A 60 -4.89 4.26 4.68
C ILE A 60 -5.30 5.33 3.66
N GLN A 61 -4.96 6.59 3.94
CA GLN A 61 -5.32 7.75 3.11
C GLN A 61 -4.18 8.19 2.19
N SER A 62 -2.94 7.87 2.52
CA SER A 62 -1.77 8.27 1.72
C SER A 62 -0.72 7.17 1.69
N ILE A 63 -0.25 6.84 0.50
CA ILE A 63 0.87 5.93 0.27
C ILE A 63 1.91 6.64 -0.61
N ASN A 64 3.15 6.66 -0.15
CA ASN A 64 4.27 7.21 -0.90
C ASN A 64 5.34 6.12 -1.13
N ILE A 65 5.48 5.74 -2.39
CA ILE A 65 6.43 4.72 -2.90
C ILE A 65 7.32 5.31 -4.01
N THR A 66 7.60 6.61 -3.92
CA THR A 66 8.55 7.27 -4.81
C THR A 66 9.93 6.59 -4.70
N TYR A 67 10.61 6.36 -5.82
CA TYR A 67 11.89 5.63 -5.88
C TYR A 67 11.86 4.16 -5.39
N CYS A 68 10.68 3.53 -5.25
CA CYS A 68 10.56 2.10 -4.96
C CYS A 68 10.75 1.26 -6.24
N ARG A 69 12.00 0.98 -6.60
CA ARG A 69 12.37 0.42 -7.91
C ARG A 69 11.82 -0.98 -8.19
N LYS A 70 11.50 -1.77 -7.16
CA LYS A 70 11.00 -3.15 -7.33
C LYS A 70 9.47 -3.25 -7.37
N THR A 71 8.78 -2.12 -7.57
CA THR A 71 7.32 -2.10 -7.75
C THR A 71 6.95 -1.85 -9.22
N THR A 72 6.09 -2.67 -9.78
CA THR A 72 5.65 -2.55 -11.18
C THR A 72 4.42 -1.67 -11.29
N TYR A 73 4.12 -1.19 -12.51
CA TYR A 73 2.90 -0.42 -12.76
C TYR A 73 1.65 -1.20 -12.33
N ALA A 74 1.59 -2.49 -12.67
CA ALA A 74 0.49 -3.38 -12.33
C ALA A 74 0.27 -3.47 -10.81
N GLY A 75 1.33 -3.68 -10.03
CA GLY A 75 1.23 -3.74 -8.56
C GLY A 75 0.64 -2.46 -7.96
N THR A 76 1.10 -1.30 -8.43
CA THR A 76 0.56 -0.01 -7.95
C THR A 76 -0.85 0.30 -8.45
N PHE A 77 -1.22 -0.20 -9.64
CA PHE A 77 -2.57 -0.07 -10.16
C PHE A 77 -3.56 -0.89 -9.31
N CYS A 78 -3.21 -2.12 -8.98
CA CYS A 78 -3.99 -2.99 -8.10
C CYS A 78 -4.18 -2.33 -6.72
N LEU A 79 -3.10 -1.82 -6.13
CA LEU A 79 -3.16 -1.08 -4.87
C LEU A 79 -4.13 0.12 -4.94
N ARG A 80 -4.04 0.93 -5.99
CA ARG A 80 -4.93 2.07 -6.18
C ARG A 80 -6.39 1.66 -6.30
N ASP A 81 -6.66 0.58 -7.04
CA ASP A 81 -8.03 0.08 -7.24
C ASP A 81 -8.64 -0.42 -5.92
N LYS A 82 -7.86 -1.16 -5.13
CA LYS A 82 -8.28 -1.67 -3.81
C LYS A 82 -8.57 -0.56 -2.80
N PHE A 83 -7.76 0.48 -2.79
CA PHE A 83 -7.99 1.62 -1.91
C PHE A 83 -8.81 2.76 -2.56
N ARG A 84 -9.56 2.51 -3.64
CA ARG A 84 -10.26 3.57 -4.39
C ARG A 84 -11.17 4.47 -3.55
N GLN A 85 -11.72 3.94 -2.46
CA GLN A 85 -12.64 4.67 -1.59
C GLN A 85 -11.92 5.43 -0.44
N SER A 86 -10.74 4.99 -0.02
CA SER A 86 -10.04 5.50 1.17
C SER A 86 -8.76 6.28 0.84
N LEU A 87 -8.03 5.89 -0.21
CA LEU A 87 -6.76 6.48 -0.60
C LEU A 87 -6.98 7.80 -1.35
N LYS A 88 -6.58 8.89 -0.70
CA LYS A 88 -6.60 10.24 -1.27
C LYS A 88 -5.37 10.50 -2.13
N VAL A 89 -4.24 9.91 -1.76
CA VAL A 89 -2.94 10.18 -2.40
C VAL A 89 -2.14 8.90 -2.57
N LEU A 90 -1.79 8.58 -3.82
CA LEU A 90 -0.76 7.60 -4.16
C LEU A 90 0.39 8.32 -4.88
N ARG A 91 1.54 8.45 -4.21
CA ARG A 91 2.76 8.99 -4.84
C ARG A 91 3.64 7.85 -5.30
N ARG A 92 3.93 7.85 -6.60
CA ARG A 92 4.82 6.90 -7.26
C ARG A 92 5.70 7.68 -8.22
N GLN A 93 6.98 7.31 -8.29
CA GLN A 93 7.83 7.75 -9.39
C GLN A 93 7.57 6.88 -10.63
N PRO A 94 7.33 7.48 -11.80
CA PRO A 94 7.36 6.76 -13.05
C PRO A 94 8.74 6.13 -13.29
N ALA A 95 8.77 4.83 -13.62
CA ALA A 95 10.00 4.06 -13.85
C ALA A 95 10.84 4.55 -15.04
N TRP A 96 10.29 5.45 -15.87
CA TRP A 96 10.99 6.07 -16.99
C TRP A 96 11.83 7.28 -16.59
N LEU A 97 11.65 7.83 -15.39
CA LEU A 97 12.46 8.96 -14.89
C LEU A 97 13.86 8.54 -14.42
N ASP A 98 14.03 7.28 -14.04
CA ASP A 98 15.27 6.72 -13.51
C ASP A 98 15.86 5.61 -14.39
N GLY A 99 15.25 5.32 -15.55
CA GLY A 99 15.76 4.37 -16.55
C GLY A 99 15.74 2.90 -16.10
N HIS A 100 15.17 2.60 -14.94
CA HIS A 100 15.09 1.26 -14.38
C HIS A 100 13.69 0.68 -14.61
N PHE A 101 13.50 0.09 -15.79
CA PHE A 101 12.26 -0.60 -16.15
C PHE A 101 12.25 -2.01 -15.56
N TYR A 102 11.44 -2.23 -14.53
CA TYR A 102 11.06 -3.58 -14.10
C TYR A 102 9.72 -3.92 -14.75
N THR A 103 9.77 -4.69 -15.84
CA THR A 103 8.61 -5.41 -16.38
C THR A 103 8.54 -6.80 -15.72
N PRO A 104 7.33 -7.31 -15.41
CA PRO A 104 7.17 -8.67 -14.88
C PRO A 104 7.84 -9.74 -15.73
#